data_AF-A0A2E4YRG3-F1
#
_entry.id   AF-A0A2E4YRG3-F1
#
_cell.length_a   1.000
_cell.length_b   1.000
_cell.length_c   1.000
_cell.angle_alpha   90.00
_cell.angle_beta   90.00
_cell.angle_gamma   90.00
#
_symmetry.space_group_name_H-M   'P 1'
#
loop_
_entity.id
_entity.type
_entity.pdbx_description
1 polymer ?
#
loop_
_entity_poly.entity_id
_entity_poly.type
_entity_poly.pdbx_seq_one_letter_code
_entity_poly.pdbx_strand_id
1 'polypeptide(L)'
;MFLLEKVVAHNRSLIAGFNQKELNVYTTPPSSYKEMIFRAVRWATKMKSVNNKASFFVGGIVVLCNLTLIPICCYHLLNSYLISLSFILLSKFFLDVLLLSLNKNFSFSFNSIVKVALTYLFYPFHLLIVLACSIFRTTNWKGRSI
;
A
#
# COMPACT_ATOMS: atom_id res chain seq x y z
N MET A 1 11.69 -4.33 -7.89
CA MET A 1 11.99 -2.93 -8.21
C MET A 1 13.42 -2.75 -8.68
N PHE A 2 14.43 -3.03 -7.84
CA PHE A 2 15.86 -2.85 -8.18
C PHE A 2 16.34 -3.47 -9.50
N LEU A 3 15.95 -4.72 -9.81
CA LEU A 3 16.36 -5.35 -11.07
C LEU A 3 15.71 -4.64 -12.27
N LEU A 4 14.41 -4.35 -12.19
CA LEU A 4 13.69 -3.61 -13.22
C LEU A 4 14.29 -2.22 -13.43
N GLU A 5 14.62 -1.50 -12.36
CA GLU A 5 15.31 -0.20 -12.47
C GLU A 5 16.64 -0.30 -13.22
N LYS A 6 17.47 -1.31 -12.90
CA LYS A 6 18.73 -1.55 -13.60
C LYS A 6 18.51 -1.91 -15.07
N VAL A 7 17.50 -2.74 -15.38
CA VAL A 7 17.15 -3.11 -16.76
C VAL A 7 16.63 -1.89 -17.52
N VAL A 8 15.77 -1.05 -16.93
CA VAL A 8 15.30 0.22 -17.53
C VAL A 8 16.49 1.13 -17.83
N ALA A 9 17.43 1.27 -16.89
CA ALA A 9 18.60 2.12 -17.04
C ALA A 9 19.56 1.63 -18.13
N HIS A 10 19.62 0.31 -18.37
CA HIS A 10 20.54 -0.27 -19.35
C HIS A 10 19.92 -0.41 -20.74
N ASN A 11 18.69 -0.91 -20.83
CA ASN A 11 17.98 -1.03 -22.10
C ASN A 11 16.46 -1.10 -21.91
N ARG A 12 15.78 0.02 -22.17
CA ARG A 12 14.31 0.16 -22.03
C ARG A 12 13.53 -0.70 -23.03
N SER A 13 14.10 -1.06 -24.19
CA SER A 13 13.38 -1.85 -25.20
C SER A 13 13.14 -3.30 -24.75
N LEU A 14 13.93 -3.82 -23.81
CA LEU A 14 13.73 -5.14 -23.18
C LEU A 14 12.45 -5.23 -22.33
N ILE A 15 11.78 -4.10 -22.08
CA ILE A 15 10.60 -4.01 -21.23
C ILE A 15 9.31 -4.05 -22.06
N ALA A 16 9.43 -3.94 -23.40
CA ALA A 16 8.33 -4.11 -24.34
C ALA A 16 7.91 -5.60 -24.42
N GLY A 17 7.26 -6.11 -23.38
CA GLY A 17 6.82 -7.51 -23.34
C GLY A 17 6.12 -7.96 -22.05
N PHE A 18 6.24 -7.22 -20.95
CA PHE A 18 5.74 -7.65 -19.62
C PHE A 18 4.20 -7.69 -19.45
N ASN A 19 3.41 -7.39 -20.50
CA ASN A 19 1.95 -7.49 -20.44
C ASN A 19 1.42 -8.83 -21.00
N GLN A 20 2.29 -9.82 -21.17
CA GLN A 20 1.94 -11.19 -21.53
C GLN A 20 1.52 -11.98 -20.30
N LYS A 21 0.41 -12.71 -20.40
CA LYS A 21 -0.11 -13.53 -19.30
C LYS A 21 0.89 -14.62 -18.88
N GLU A 22 1.73 -15.11 -19.79
CA GLU A 22 2.74 -16.14 -19.49
C GLU A 22 3.88 -15.64 -18.56
N LEU A 23 4.09 -14.32 -18.48
CA LEU A 23 5.14 -13.71 -17.66
C LEU A 23 4.65 -13.33 -16.23
N ASN A 24 3.38 -13.61 -15.90
CA ASN A 24 2.83 -13.33 -14.58
C ASN A 24 3.41 -14.29 -13.53
N VAL A 25 4.22 -13.76 -12.62
CA VAL A 25 4.74 -14.52 -11.47
C VAL A 25 3.76 -14.40 -10.31
N TYR A 26 3.19 -15.53 -9.89
CA TYR A 26 2.34 -15.61 -8.72
C TYR A 26 3.18 -15.75 -7.44
N THR A 27 2.74 -15.09 -6.38
CA THR A 27 3.37 -15.20 -5.06
C THR A 27 2.35 -15.69 -4.04
N THR A 28 2.81 -16.45 -3.06
CA THR A 28 1.93 -16.94 -1.99
C THR A 28 1.56 -15.79 -1.04
N PRO A 29 0.28 -15.69 -0.64
CA PRO A 29 -0.12 -14.72 0.37
C PRO A 29 0.59 -15.02 1.71
N PRO A 30 0.75 -14.02 2.59
CA PRO A 30 1.28 -14.26 3.94
C PRO A 30 0.39 -15.23 4.71
N SER A 31 1.00 -16.13 5.48
CA SER A 31 0.28 -17.13 6.28
C SER A 31 -0.37 -16.54 7.53
N SER A 32 0.10 -15.37 7.98
CA SER A 32 -0.35 -14.70 9.20
C SER A 32 -0.22 -13.18 9.11
N TYR A 33 -0.95 -12.47 9.98
CA TYR A 33 -0.85 -11.01 10.10
C TYR A 33 0.57 -10.54 10.48
N LYS A 34 1.26 -11.32 11.33
CA LYS A 34 2.67 -11.07 11.70
C LYS A 34 3.59 -11.13 10.49
N GLU A 35 3.43 -12.15 9.63
CA GLU A 35 4.16 -12.21 8.36
C GLU A 35 3.84 -11.04 7.43
N MET A 36 2.58 -10.61 7.39
CA MET A 36 2.15 -9.47 6.60
C MET A 36 2.86 -8.18 7.04
N ILE A 37 2.92 -7.91 8.34
CA ILE A 37 3.69 -6.78 8.89
C ILE A 37 5.17 -6.90 8.52
N PHE A 38 5.81 -8.05 8.73
CA PHE A 38 7.22 -8.22 8.38
C PHE A 38 7.52 -8.09 6.89
N ARG A 39 6.60 -8.49 6.02
CA ARG A 39 6.70 -8.23 4.58
C ARG A 39 6.65 -6.73 4.31
N ALA A 40 5.65 -6.03 4.85
CA ALA A 40 5.48 -4.59 4.65
C ALA A 40 6.67 -3.77 5.18
N VAL A 41 7.14 -4.05 6.40
CA VAL A 41 8.31 -3.39 7.00
C VAL A 41 9.56 -3.56 6.12
N ARG A 42 9.82 -4.77 5.60
CA ARG A 42 10.96 -5.00 4.70
C ARG A 42 10.87 -4.19 3.42
N TRP A 43 9.68 -4.08 2.83
CA TRP A 43 9.48 -3.24 1.65
C TRP A 43 9.71 -1.77 1.97
N ALA A 44 9.18 -1.28 3.10
CA ALA A 44 9.40 0.08 3.56
C ALA A 44 10.90 0.40 3.77
N THR A 45 11.65 -0.48 4.43
CA THR A 45 13.11 -0.29 4.63
C THR A 45 13.86 -0.29 3.31
N LYS A 46 13.47 -1.13 2.34
CA LYS A 46 14.09 -1.17 1.01
C LYS A 46 13.81 0.07 0.17
N MET A 47 12.70 0.78 0.37
CA MET A 47 12.40 1.98 -0.40
C MET A 47 13.49 3.06 -0.30
N LYS A 48 14.28 3.07 0.78
CA LYS A 48 15.43 3.99 0.95
C LYS A 48 16.51 3.84 -0.13
N SER A 49 16.67 2.64 -0.70
CA SER A 49 17.69 2.39 -1.74
C SER A 49 17.14 2.35 -3.15
N VAL A 50 15.82 2.46 -3.32
CA VAL A 50 15.13 2.49 -4.62
C VAL A 50 15.25 3.89 -5.20
N ASN A 51 15.85 4.04 -6.40
CA ASN A 51 16.08 5.36 -7.01
C ASN A 51 14.92 5.84 -7.89
N ASN A 52 13.70 5.39 -7.62
CA ASN A 52 12.50 5.80 -8.35
C ASN A 52 11.70 6.85 -7.57
N LYS A 53 11.94 8.13 -7.93
CA LYS A 53 11.27 9.29 -7.33
C LYS A 53 9.74 9.24 -7.48
N ALA A 54 9.22 8.73 -8.59
CA ALA A 54 7.78 8.64 -8.82
C ALA A 54 7.13 7.66 -7.82
N SER A 55 7.75 6.49 -7.61
CA SER A 55 7.26 5.52 -6.64
C SER A 55 7.38 6.00 -5.20
N PHE A 56 8.43 6.75 -4.87
CA PHE A 56 8.55 7.40 -3.57
C PHE A 56 7.42 8.42 -3.36
N PHE A 57 7.15 9.28 -4.34
CA PHE A 57 6.10 10.30 -4.26
C PHE A 57 4.70 9.70 -4.13
N VAL A 58 4.35 8.74 -5.00
CA VAL A 58 3.06 8.03 -4.95
C VAL A 58 2.90 7.30 -3.61
N GLY A 59 3.95 6.60 -3.15
CA GLY A 59 3.95 5.94 -1.85
C GLY A 59 3.72 6.92 -0.69
N GLY A 60 4.39 8.08 -0.72
CA GLY A 60 4.22 9.15 0.25
C GLY A 60 2.78 9.69 0.29
N ILE A 61 2.18 9.95 -0.87
CA ILE A 61 0.76 10.38 -0.96
C ILE A 61 -0.16 9.33 -0.33
N VAL A 62 0.01 8.06 -0.70
CA VAL A 62 -0.83 6.97 -0.16
C VAL A 62 -0.72 6.88 1.36
N VAL A 63 0.50 6.97 1.90
CA VAL A 63 0.74 6.96 3.35
C VAL A 63 0.06 8.15 4.01
N LEU A 64 0.26 9.36 3.48
CA LEU A 64 -0.34 10.58 4.02
C LEU A 64 -1.86 10.51 4.00
N CYS A 65 -2.48 10.24 2.85
CA CYS A 65 -3.93 10.18 2.71
C CYS A 65 -4.60 9.17 3.65
N ASN A 66 -3.94 8.05 3.94
CA ASN A 66 -4.49 7.04 4.85
C ASN A 66 -4.22 7.37 6.32
N LEU A 67 -3.03 7.86 6.67
CA LEU A 67 -2.71 8.20 8.07
C LEU A 67 -3.46 9.44 8.56
N THR A 68 -3.73 10.43 7.69
CA THR A 68 -4.50 11.63 8.04
C THR A 68 -5.96 11.33 8.39
N LEU A 69 -6.50 10.16 8.00
CA LEU A 69 -7.85 9.77 8.42
C LEU A 69 -7.99 9.67 9.94
N ILE A 70 -6.94 9.25 10.65
CA ILE A 70 -6.99 9.09 12.11
C ILE A 70 -7.28 10.44 12.80
N PRO A 71 -6.46 11.51 12.63
CA PRO A 71 -6.74 12.80 13.26
C PRO A 71 -8.02 13.46 12.73
N ILE A 72 -8.37 13.28 11.45
CA ILE A 72 -9.63 13.80 10.89
C ILE A 72 -10.83 13.18 11.61
N CYS A 73 -10.83 11.86 11.78
CA CYS A 73 -11.88 11.15 12.52
C CYS A 73 -11.95 11.64 13.97
N CYS A 74 -10.82 11.71 14.67
CA CYS A 74 -10.77 12.19 16.05
C CYS A 74 -11.35 13.61 16.18
N TYR A 75 -10.92 14.54 15.34
CA TYR A 75 -11.38 15.93 15.36
C TYR A 75 -12.90 16.03 15.14
N HIS A 76 -13.44 15.32 14.15
CA HIS A 76 -14.87 15.41 13.85
C HIS A 76 -15.74 14.73 14.90
N LEU A 77 -15.28 13.61 15.47
CA LEU A 77 -15.99 12.91 16.54
C LEU A 77 -16.06 13.77 17.82
N LEU A 78 -14.96 14.43 18.19
CA LEU A 78 -14.90 15.31 19.36
C LEU A 78 -15.83 16.53 19.23
N ASN A 79 -16.01 17.04 18.02
CA ASN A 79 -16.87 18.20 17.75
C ASN A 79 -18.29 17.82 17.26
N SER A 80 -18.65 16.54 17.28
CA SER A 80 -19.94 16.03 16.80
C SER A 80 -20.28 16.38 15.33
N TYR A 81 -19.27 16.56 14.48
CA TYR A 81 -19.41 16.89 13.07
C TYR A 81 -19.61 15.65 12.19
N LEU A 82 -20.66 14.87 12.50
CA LEU A 82 -20.89 13.55 11.92
C LEU A 82 -21.23 13.58 10.41
N ILE A 83 -21.96 14.60 9.96
CA ILE A 83 -22.35 14.73 8.54
C ILE A 83 -21.12 14.96 7.66
N SER A 84 -20.27 15.92 8.02
CA SER A 84 -19.02 16.18 7.31
C SER A 84 -18.05 15.00 7.40
N LEU A 85 -17.97 14.32 8.56
CA LEU A 85 -17.15 13.12 8.69
C LEU A 85 -17.61 12.02 7.73
N SER A 86 -18.92 11.76 7.67
CA SER A 86 -19.50 10.78 6.75
C SER A 86 -19.17 11.12 5.29
N PHE A 87 -19.34 12.39 4.90
CA PHE A 87 -19.02 12.85 3.54
C PHE A 87 -17.54 12.65 3.19
N ILE A 88 -16.62 12.97 4.10
CA ILE A 88 -15.17 12.79 3.90
C ILE A 88 -14.84 11.29 3.75
N LEU A 89 -15.39 10.44 4.62
CA LEU A 89 -15.12 9.00 4.59
C LEU A 89 -15.66 8.35 3.30
N LEU A 90 -16.90 8.68 2.92
CA LEU A 90 -17.54 8.18 1.70
C LEU A 90 -16.81 8.63 0.44
N SER A 91 -16.44 9.91 0.34
CA SER A 91 -15.71 10.43 -0.83
C SER A 91 -14.33 9.78 -0.97
N LYS A 92 -13.58 9.62 0.12
CA LYS A 92 -12.30 8.92 0.10
C LYS A 92 -12.47 7.44 -0.26
N PHE A 93 -13.49 6.77 0.27
CA PHE A 93 -13.78 5.37 -0.07
C PHE A 93 -14.09 5.19 -1.56
N PHE A 94 -14.89 6.10 -2.12
CA PHE A 94 -15.20 6.10 -3.54
C PHE A 94 -13.94 6.27 -4.40
N LEU A 95 -13.04 7.19 -4.04
CA LEU A 95 -11.76 7.37 -4.72
C LEU A 95 -10.89 6.12 -4.65
N ASP A 96 -10.81 5.44 -3.51
CA ASP A 96 -10.04 4.20 -3.37
C ASP A 96 -10.61 3.08 -4.27
N VAL A 97 -11.93 2.94 -4.32
CA VAL A 97 -12.59 1.97 -5.21
C VAL A 97 -12.34 2.32 -6.68
N LEU A 98 -12.40 3.60 -7.04
CA LEU A 98 -12.09 4.07 -8.40
C LEU A 98 -10.64 3.77 -8.77
N LEU A 99 -9.67 4.01 -7.88
CA LEU A 99 -8.26 3.66 -8.10
C LEU A 99 -8.07 2.14 -8.26
N LEU A 100 -8.74 1.33 -7.45
CA LEU A 100 -8.69 -0.13 -7.56
C LEU A 100 -9.31 -0.64 -8.86
N SER A 101 -10.34 0.05 -9.37
CA SER A 101 -11.01 -0.30 -10.63
C SER A 101 -10.10 -0.17 -11.87
N LEU A 102 -9.04 0.65 -11.78
CA LEU A 102 -8.03 0.77 -12.84
C LEU A 102 -7.20 -0.51 -13.00
N ASN A 103 -7.19 -1.38 -11.99
CA ASN A 103 -6.52 -2.68 -12.07
C ASN A 103 -7.39 -3.65 -12.88
N LYS A 104 -6.87 -4.14 -14.01
CA LYS A 104 -7.55 -5.10 -14.90
C LYS A 104 -7.99 -6.41 -14.20
N ASN A 105 -7.35 -6.77 -13.09
CA ASN A 105 -7.67 -7.96 -12.32
C ASN A 105 -8.72 -7.71 -11.22
N PHE A 106 -9.16 -6.46 -11.02
CA PHE A 106 -10.17 -6.13 -10.03
C PHE A 106 -11.56 -6.48 -10.57
N SER A 107 -12.26 -7.39 -9.88
CA SER A 107 -13.64 -7.75 -10.18
C SER A 107 -14.57 -7.13 -9.14
N PHE A 108 -15.57 -6.40 -9.62
CA PHE A 108 -16.65 -5.85 -8.79
C PHE A 108 -17.62 -6.95 -8.39
N SER A 109 -17.31 -7.60 -7.26
CA SER A 109 -18.23 -8.50 -6.56
C SER A 109 -18.54 -7.94 -5.18
N PHE A 110 -19.69 -8.29 -4.61
CA PHE A 110 -20.04 -7.89 -3.24
C PHE A 110 -18.93 -8.27 -2.24
N ASN A 111 -18.38 -9.48 -2.36
CA ASN A 111 -17.26 -9.95 -1.53
C ASN A 111 -16.00 -9.09 -1.72
N SER A 112 -15.69 -8.66 -2.94
CA SER A 112 -14.58 -7.74 -3.21
C SER A 112 -14.80 -6.40 -2.51
N ILE A 113 -16.00 -5.83 -2.62
CA ILE A 113 -16.33 -4.53 -2.01
C ILE A 113 -16.24 -4.60 -0.49
N VAL A 114 -16.77 -5.67 0.13
CA VAL A 114 -16.66 -5.88 1.58
C VAL A 114 -15.19 -5.97 2.01
N LYS A 115 -14.35 -6.69 1.28
CA LYS A 115 -12.90 -6.76 1.57
C LYS A 115 -12.23 -5.39 1.44
N VAL A 116 -12.61 -4.60 0.44
CA VAL A 116 -12.10 -3.22 0.26
C VAL A 116 -12.55 -2.33 1.42
N ALA A 117 -13.81 -2.42 1.86
CA ALA A 117 -14.32 -1.67 3.00
C ALA A 117 -13.61 -2.04 4.32
N LEU A 118 -13.38 -3.33 4.57
CA LEU A 118 -12.60 -3.78 5.73
C LEU A 118 -11.16 -3.26 5.63
N THR A 119 -10.53 -3.40 4.46
CA THR A 119 -9.15 -2.91 4.26
C THR A 119 -9.10 -1.40 4.50
N TYR A 120 -10.03 -0.64 3.92
CA TYR A 120 -10.13 0.81 4.11
C TYR A 120 -10.13 1.22 5.58
N LEU A 121 -10.90 0.51 6.42
CA LEU A 121 -11.03 0.82 7.84
C LEU A 121 -9.76 0.47 8.63
N PHE A 122 -9.16 -0.70 8.36
CA PHE A 122 -8.03 -1.21 9.12
C PHE A 122 -6.66 -0.73 8.61
N TYR A 123 -6.57 -0.30 7.36
CA TYR A 123 -5.31 0.04 6.70
C TYR A 123 -4.56 1.22 7.34
N PRO A 124 -5.22 2.32 7.79
CA PRO A 124 -4.54 3.39 8.53
C PRO A 124 -3.77 2.89 9.76
N PHE A 125 -4.36 1.97 10.53
CA PHE A 125 -3.71 1.36 11.70
C PHE A 125 -2.58 0.43 11.30
N HIS A 126 -2.78 -0.37 10.25
CA HIS A 126 -1.72 -1.21 9.70
C HIS A 126 -0.51 -0.38 9.25
N LEU A 127 -0.74 0.74 8.56
CA LEU A 127 0.32 1.66 8.15
C LEU A 127 1.07 2.26 9.34
N LEU A 128 0.35 2.63 10.40
CA LEU A 128 0.97 3.16 11.62
C LEU A 128 1.90 2.12 12.28
N ILE A 129 1.45 0.86 12.38
CA ILE A 129 2.27 -0.25 12.89
C ILE A 129 3.52 -0.47 12.02
N VAL A 130 3.35 -0.49 10.70
CA VAL A 130 4.45 -0.71 9.76
C VAL A 130 5.47 0.44 9.83
N LEU A 131 5.01 1.69 9.87
CA LEU A 131 5.87 2.87 9.97
C LEU A 131 6.68 2.83 11.27
N ALA A 132 6.02 2.63 12.42
CA ALA A 132 6.68 2.50 13.71
C ALA A 132 7.72 1.36 13.70
N CYS A 133 7.33 0.18 13.23
CA CYS A 133 8.24 -0.95 13.15
C CYS A 133 9.42 -0.68 12.20
N SER A 134 9.21 0.01 11.08
CA SER A 134 10.28 0.33 10.12
C SER A 134 11.31 1.32 10.64
N ILE A 135 10.94 2.16 11.61
CA ILE A 135 11.85 3.13 12.25
C ILE A 135 12.63 2.45 13.37
N PHE A 136 11.94 1.69 14.23
CA PHE A 136 12.52 1.17 15.48
C PHE A 136 13.14 -0.22 15.37
N ARG A 137 12.79 -1.02 14.35
CA ARG A 137 13.19 -2.44 14.29
C ARG A 137 14.14 -2.70 13.13
N THR A 138 15.37 -3.12 13.45
CA THR A 138 16.26 -3.79 12.49
C THR A 138 15.64 -5.12 12.10
N THR A 139 15.36 -5.31 10.81
CA THR A 139 14.70 -6.54 10.36
C THR A 139 15.73 -7.62 10.11
N ASN A 140 15.81 -8.63 10.99
CA ASN A 140 16.61 -9.81 10.72
C ASN A 140 15.93 -10.67 9.66
N TRP A 141 16.55 -10.81 8.50
CA TRP A 141 16.05 -11.60 7.38
C TRP A 141 17.04 -12.68 7.00
N LYS A 142 16.60 -13.95 7.07
CA LYS A 142 17.44 -15.13 6.77
C LYS A 142 18.81 -15.09 7.47
N GLY A 143 18.82 -14.70 8.75
CA GLY A 143 20.06 -14.61 9.55
C GLY A 143 20.92 -13.37 9.31
N ARG A 144 20.45 -12.38 8.54
CA ARG A 144 21.16 -11.11 8.29
C ARG A 144 20.40 -9.95 8.91
N SER A 145 21.07 -9.07 9.64
CA SER A 145 20.50 -7.78 10.04
C SER A 145 20.38 -6.86 8.82
N ILE A 146 19.17 -6.35 8.57
CA ILE A 146 18.85 -5.36 7.52
C ILE A 146 18.33 -4.09 8.20
#